data_AF-A0A351EU25-F1
#
_entry.id   AF-A0A351EU25-F1
#
_cell.length_a   1.000
_cell.length_b   1.000
_cell.length_c   1.000
_cell.angle_alpha   90.00
_cell.angle_beta   90.00
_cell.angle_gamma   90.00
#
_symmetry.space_group_name_H-M   'P 1'
#
loop_
_entity.id
_entity.type
_entity.pdbx_description
1 polymer ?
#
loop_
_entity_poly.entity_id
_entity_poly.type
_entity_poly.pdbx_seq_one_letter_code
_entity_poly.pdbx_strand_id
1 'polypeptide(L)'
;GWSGMAWLVAVAVGCLSTALLVTNNLRDIPTDSATGKITLAVRLGDARTRWLFVAFLVLPFVVAALVAIDRPWALLALAALPLAVRAIQPVHAGAMGRDLIPVLEATGKTQLVYGILLTAGLWIG
;
A
#
# COMPACT_ATOMS: atom_id res chain seq x y z
N GLY A 1 -3.59 -21.06 19.36
CA GLY A 1 -3.20 -19.64 19.44
C GLY A 1 -2.89 -19.15 18.05
N TRP A 2 -3.13 -17.87 17.73
CA TRP A 2 -2.77 -17.30 16.43
C TRP A 2 -1.26 -17.35 16.23
N SER A 3 -0.79 -17.80 15.06
CA SER A 3 0.65 -17.87 14.77
C SER A 3 1.23 -16.48 14.50
N GLY A 4 2.53 -16.27 14.77
CA GLY A 4 3.21 -15.00 14.44
C GLY A 4 3.10 -14.63 12.96
N MET A 5 3.02 -15.63 12.09
CA MET A 5 2.76 -15.46 10.65
C MET A 5 1.39 -14.81 10.37
N ALA A 6 0.35 -15.17 11.10
CA ALA A 6 -0.97 -14.56 10.91
C ALA A 6 -0.95 -13.05 11.19
N TRP A 7 -0.18 -12.61 12.19
CA TRP A 7 0.04 -11.20 12.47
C TRP A 7 0.81 -10.50 11.35
N LEU A 8 1.86 -11.11 10.82
CA LEU A 8 2.61 -10.57 9.68
C LEU A 8 1.70 -10.36 8.47
N VAL A 9 0.92 -11.37 8.09
CA VAL A 9 -0.02 -11.30 6.97
C VAL A 9 -1.08 -10.20 7.20
N ALA A 10 -1.62 -10.10 8.42
CA ALA A 10 -2.57 -9.05 8.77
C ALA A 10 -1.96 -7.64 8.63
N VAL A 11 -0.71 -7.45 9.07
CA VAL A 11 0.03 -6.20 8.89
C VAL A 11 0.20 -5.87 7.41
N ALA A 12 0.58 -6.83 6.56
CA ALA A 12 0.73 -6.59 5.12
C ALA A 12 -0.59 -6.12 4.47
N VAL A 13 -1.71 -6.78 4.78
CA VAL A 13 -3.03 -6.40 4.24
C VAL A 13 -3.46 -5.03 4.77
N GLY A 14 -3.26 -4.77 6.07
CA GLY A 14 -3.55 -3.46 6.66
C GLY A 14 -2.71 -2.33 6.08
N CYS A 15 -1.44 -2.59 5.73
CA CYS A 15 -0.57 -1.62 5.08
C CYS A 15 -1.09 -1.25 3.68
N LEU A 16 -1.51 -2.21 2.85
CA LEU A 16 -2.07 -1.91 1.52
C LEU A 16 -3.37 -1.12 1.61
N SER A 17 -4.26 -1.48 2.54
CA SER A 17 -5.48 -0.72 2.80
C SER A 17 -5.18 0.71 3.27
N THR A 18 -4.17 0.86 4.12
CA THR A 18 -3.72 2.18 4.59
C THR A 18 -3.08 2.99 3.45
N ALA A 19 -2.29 2.36 2.57
CA ALA A 19 -1.72 3.03 1.41
C ALA A 19 -2.82 3.63 0.52
N LEU A 20 -3.90 2.88 0.27
CA LEU A 20 -5.05 3.36 -0.51
C LEU A 20 -5.71 4.60 0.14
N LEU A 21 -5.89 4.58 1.47
CA LEU A 21 -6.42 5.72 2.23
C LEU A 21 -5.47 6.92 2.19
N VAL A 22 -4.16 6.70 2.33
CA VAL A 22 -3.14 7.75 2.29
C VAL A 22 -3.10 8.41 0.91
N THR A 23 -3.24 7.67 -0.20
CA THR A 23 -3.32 8.26 -1.54
C THR A 23 -4.55 9.16 -1.69
N ASN A 24 -5.69 8.73 -1.14
CA ASN A 24 -6.91 9.54 -1.12
C ASN A 24 -6.69 10.84 -0.30
N ASN A 25 -6.10 10.72 0.89
CA ASN A 25 -5.79 11.90 1.71
C ASN A 25 -4.74 12.82 1.07
N LEU A 26 -3.74 12.28 0.36
CA LEU A 26 -2.75 13.06 -0.39
C LEU A 26 -3.42 13.92 -1.47
N ARG A 27 -4.36 13.33 -2.21
CA ARG A 27 -5.13 14.05 -3.23
C ARG A 27 -5.90 15.23 -2.65
N ASP A 28 -6.45 15.03 -1.46
CA ASP A 28 -7.41 15.95 -0.85
C ASP A 28 -6.74 16.97 0.09
N ILE A 29 -5.40 16.96 0.24
CA ILE A 29 -4.65 17.94 1.06
C ILE A 29 -5.06 19.39 0.77
N PRO A 30 -5.11 19.87 -0.49
CA PRO A 30 -5.42 21.28 -0.75
C PRO A 30 -6.84 21.67 -0.26
N THR A 31 -7.83 20.80 -0.51
CA THR A 31 -9.22 21.04 -0.11
C THR A 31 -9.43 20.88 1.39
N ASP A 32 -8.78 19.89 2.01
CA ASP A 32 -8.89 19.64 3.45
C ASP A 32 -8.20 20.75 4.25
N SER A 33 -7.06 21.26 3.78
CA SER A 33 -6.37 22.39 4.39
C SER A 33 -7.21 23.68 4.31
N ALA A 34 -7.79 23.97 3.14
CA ALA A 34 -8.60 25.17 2.93
C ALA A 34 -9.89 25.18 3.78
N THR A 35 -10.42 24.01 4.11
CA THR A 35 -11.65 23.85 4.92
C THR A 35 -11.38 23.63 6.40
N GLY A 36 -10.12 23.64 6.84
CA GLY A 36 -9.73 23.46 8.23
C GLY A 36 -9.91 22.02 8.76
N LYS A 37 -10.00 21.02 7.87
CA LYS A 37 -10.07 19.61 8.29
C LYS A 37 -8.74 19.15 8.87
N ILE A 38 -8.82 18.36 9.93
CA ILE A 38 -7.66 17.80 10.62
C ILE A 38 -7.45 16.36 10.16
N THR A 39 -6.82 16.18 9.01
CA THR A 39 -6.41 14.85 8.51
C THR A 39 -4.92 14.60 8.77
N LEU A 40 -4.51 13.33 8.77
CA LEU A 40 -3.09 12.97 8.92
C LEU A 40 -2.24 13.60 7.81
N ALA A 41 -2.76 13.64 6.58
CA ALA A 41 -2.05 14.22 5.45
C ALA A 41 -1.84 15.74 5.60
N VAL A 42 -2.86 16.47 6.08
CA VAL A 42 -2.74 17.90 6.40
C VAL A 42 -1.71 18.13 7.51
N ARG A 43 -1.70 17.30 8.56
CA ARG A 43 -0.73 17.41 9.67
C ARG A 43 0.70 17.08 9.27
N LEU A 44 0.89 16.07 8.43
CA LEU A 44 2.21 15.63 7.97
C LEU A 44 2.79 16.56 6.91
N GLY A 45 1.93 17.11 6.05
CA GLY A 45 2.29 17.83 4.83
C GLY A 45 2.55 16.88 3.65
N ASP A 46 2.37 17.41 2.43
CA ASP A 46 2.43 16.67 1.16
C ASP A 46 3.65 15.73 1.05
N ALA A 47 4.86 16.26 1.23
CA ALA A 47 6.09 15.47 1.08
C ALA A 47 6.15 14.26 2.03
N ARG A 48 5.76 14.43 3.29
CA ARG A 48 5.77 13.33 4.27
C ARG A 48 4.65 12.33 4.01
N THR A 49 3.50 12.78 3.53
CA THR A 49 2.40 11.90 3.10
C THR A 49 2.79 11.03 1.91
N ARG A 50 3.56 11.56 0.95
CA ARG A 50 4.12 10.78 -0.16
C ARG A 50 5.05 9.66 0.33
N TRP A 51 5.94 9.97 1.26
CA TRP A 51 6.81 8.94 1.87
C TRP A 51 6.03 7.89 2.63
N LEU A 52 5.00 8.31 3.39
CA LEU A 52 4.12 7.39 4.12
C LEU A 52 3.40 6.44 3.17
N PHE A 53 2.88 6.94 2.05
CA PHE A 53 2.28 6.12 1.00
C PHE A 53 3.25 5.05 0.48
N VAL A 54 4.46 5.45 0.08
CA VAL A 54 5.47 4.52 -0.44
C VAL A 54 5.83 3.46 0.60
N ALA A 55 6.01 3.86 1.87
CA ALA A 55 6.33 2.94 2.96
C ALA A 55 5.24 1.88 3.13
N PHE A 56 3.96 2.29 3.21
CA PHE A 56 2.84 1.35 3.35
C PHE A 56 2.62 0.49 2.11
N LEU A 57 2.96 0.98 0.92
CA LEU A 57 2.83 0.20 -0.31
C LEU A 57 3.96 -0.84 -0.47
N VAL A 58 5.17 -0.54 0.02
CA VAL A 58 6.35 -1.42 -0.11
C VAL A 58 6.45 -2.46 1.01
N LEU A 59 6.10 -2.10 2.25
CA LEU A 59 6.21 -2.99 3.42
C LEU A 59 5.55 -4.37 3.24
N PRO A 60 4.37 -4.51 2.59
CA PRO A 60 3.76 -5.81 2.30
C PRO A 60 4.70 -6.77 1.55
N PHE A 61 5.49 -6.28 0.58
CA PHE A 61 6.42 -7.12 -0.17
C PHE A 61 7.58 -7.61 0.70
N VAL A 62 8.04 -6.80 1.66
CA VAL A 62 9.01 -7.23 2.68
C VAL A 62 8.40 -8.31 3.56
N VAL A 63 7.15 -8.14 3.98
CA VAL A 63 6.43 -9.16 4.75
C VAL A 63 6.28 -10.45 3.97
N ALA A 64 5.91 -10.42 2.68
CA ALA A 64 5.85 -11.61 1.85
C ALA A 64 7.19 -12.36 1.80
N ALA A 65 8.31 -11.64 1.70
CA ALA A 65 9.66 -12.23 1.75
C ALA A 65 9.99 -12.85 3.12
N LEU A 66 9.57 -12.22 4.22
CA LEU A 66 9.74 -12.79 5.57
C LEU A 66 8.90 -14.05 5.77
N VAL A 67 7.64 -14.03 5.32
CA VAL A 67 6.75 -15.19 5.38
C VAL A 67 7.28 -16.34 4.51
N ALA A 68 7.99 -16.03 3.43
CA ALA A 68 8.59 -17.01 2.55
C ALA A 68 9.71 -17.86 3.18
N ILE A 69 10.24 -17.45 4.34
CA ILE A 69 11.23 -18.25 5.10
C ILE A 69 10.59 -19.60 5.50
N ASP A 70 9.34 -19.57 5.96
CA ASP A 70 8.59 -20.77 6.37
C ASP A 70 7.67 -21.30 5.26
N ARG A 71 7.14 -20.40 4.41
CA ARG A 71 6.18 -20.71 3.35
C ARG A 71 6.64 -20.14 2.00
N PRO A 72 7.57 -20.81 1.29
CA PRO A 72 8.23 -20.26 0.09
C PRO A 72 7.27 -19.75 -0.99
N TRP A 73 6.10 -20.39 -1.13
CA TRP A 73 5.06 -19.99 -2.08
C TRP A 73 4.44 -18.61 -1.79
N ALA A 74 4.67 -18.00 -0.62
CA ALA A 74 4.30 -16.61 -0.34
C ALA A 74 4.97 -15.60 -1.31
N LEU A 75 6.10 -15.98 -1.93
CA LEU A 75 6.76 -15.15 -2.95
C LEU A 75 5.91 -14.92 -4.20
N LEU A 76 4.86 -15.72 -4.44
CA LEU A 76 3.89 -15.43 -5.51
C LEU A 76 3.32 -14.01 -5.41
N ALA A 77 3.17 -13.48 -4.19
CA ALA A 77 2.69 -12.12 -3.95
C ALA A 77 3.59 -11.03 -4.58
N LEU A 78 4.88 -11.32 -4.83
CA LEU A 78 5.80 -10.41 -5.50
C LEU A 78 5.40 -10.13 -6.96
N ALA A 79 4.58 -10.97 -7.59
CA ALA A 79 4.06 -10.69 -8.93
C ALA A 79 3.12 -9.46 -8.96
N ALA A 80 2.70 -8.93 -7.81
CA ALA A 80 1.98 -7.66 -7.72
C ALA A 80 2.91 -6.42 -7.80
N LEU A 81 4.24 -6.58 -7.76
CA LEU A 81 5.21 -5.47 -7.80
C LEU A 81 5.03 -4.51 -8.99
N PRO A 82 4.77 -4.97 -10.23
CA PRO A 82 4.58 -4.03 -11.35
C PRO A 82 3.41 -3.07 -11.13
N LEU A 83 2.35 -3.49 -10.42
CA LEU A 83 1.22 -2.63 -10.07
C LEU A 83 1.61 -1.61 -8.99
N ALA A 84 2.39 -2.04 -8.00
CA ALA A 84 2.92 -1.14 -6.97
C ALA A 84 3.82 -0.07 -7.58
N VAL A 85 4.71 -0.44 -8.51
CA VAL A 85 5.58 0.52 -9.22
C VAL A 85 4.76 1.53 -10.02
N ARG A 86 3.71 1.09 -10.73
CA ARG A 86 2.78 1.98 -11.45
C ARG A 86 2.08 2.98 -10.52
N ALA A 87 1.80 2.60 -9.28
CA ALA A 87 1.23 3.50 -8.28
C ALA A 87 2.28 4.47 -7.70
N ILE A 88 3.53 4.03 -7.49
CA ILE A 88 4.60 4.87 -6.91
C ILE A 88 5.06 5.96 -7.89
N GLN A 89 5.19 5.64 -9.18
CA GLN A 89 5.81 6.54 -10.16
C GLN A 89 5.15 7.94 -10.21
N PRO A 90 3.82 8.09 -10.33
CA PRO A 90 3.19 9.41 -10.36
C PRO A 90 3.32 10.15 -9.03
N VAL A 91 3.29 9.44 -7.90
CA VAL A 91 3.45 10.06 -6.57
C VAL A 91 4.85 10.63 -6.42
N HIS A 92 5.88 9.90 -6.86
CA HIS A 92 7.26 10.38 -6.85
C HIS A 92 7.48 11.53 -7.85
N ALA A 93 6.79 11.51 -8.99
CA ALA A 93 6.82 12.57 -9.99
C ALA A 93 6.06 13.85 -9.59
N GLY A 94 5.44 13.89 -8.41
CA GLY A 94 4.74 15.07 -7.89
C GLY A 94 3.29 15.21 -8.36
N ALA A 95 2.64 14.12 -8.79
CA ALA A 95 1.22 14.16 -9.17
C ALA A 95 0.34 14.79 -8.07
N MET A 96 -0.66 15.57 -8.48
CA MET A 96 -1.55 16.31 -7.58
C MET A 96 -3.01 16.18 -8.03
N GLY A 97 -3.95 16.31 -7.08
CA GLY A 97 -5.38 16.35 -7.38
C GLY A 97 -5.83 15.18 -8.26
N ARG A 98 -6.47 15.47 -9.39
CA ARG A 98 -7.03 14.44 -10.28
C ARG A 98 -5.98 13.49 -10.87
N ASP A 99 -4.71 13.90 -10.95
CA ASP A 99 -3.62 13.04 -11.44
C ASP A 99 -3.30 11.88 -10.49
N LEU A 100 -3.81 11.93 -9.25
CA LEU A 100 -3.73 10.84 -8.28
C LEU A 100 -4.85 9.81 -8.43
N ILE A 101 -5.89 10.06 -9.24
CA ILE A 101 -6.97 9.08 -9.46
C ILE A 101 -6.43 7.74 -10.02
N PRO A 102 -5.57 7.73 -11.05
CA PRO A 102 -4.94 6.49 -11.52
C PRO A 102 -4.08 5.81 -10.43
N VAL A 103 -3.50 6.58 -9.50
CA VAL A 103 -2.74 6.02 -8.37
C VAL A 103 -3.65 5.27 -7.40
N LEU A 104 -4.84 5.81 -7.11
CA LEU A 104 -5.84 5.10 -6.28
C LEU A 104 -6.20 3.76 -6.93
N GLU A 105 -6.47 3.76 -8.24
CA GLU A 105 -6.81 2.54 -8.98
C GLU A 105 -5.67 1.52 -8.95
N ALA A 106 -4.43 1.95 -9.24
CA ALA A 106 -3.26 1.08 -9.23
C ALA A 106 -2.97 0.53 -7.81
N THR A 107 -3.16 1.33 -6.77
CA THR A 107 -3.02 0.90 -5.37
C THR A 107 -4.07 -0.16 -5.01
N GLY A 108 -5.34 0.05 -5.39
CA GLY A 108 -6.41 -0.92 -5.17
C GLY A 108 -6.18 -2.24 -5.92
N LYS A 109 -5.73 -2.17 -7.17
CA LYS A 109 -5.33 -3.36 -7.94
C LYS A 109 -4.15 -4.09 -7.30
N THR A 110 -3.17 -3.35 -6.78
CA THR A 110 -2.04 -3.93 -6.04
C THR A 110 -2.55 -4.70 -4.82
N GLN A 111 -3.42 -4.11 -4.02
CA GLN A 111 -4.03 -4.75 -2.85
C GLN A 111 -4.75 -6.06 -3.22
N LEU A 112 -5.58 -6.02 -4.25
CA LEU A 112 -6.36 -7.18 -4.69
C LEU A 112 -5.45 -8.31 -5.18
N VAL A 113 -4.53 -8.01 -6.11
CA VAL A 113 -3.63 -9.01 -6.70
C VAL A 113 -2.68 -9.57 -5.66
N TYR A 114 -2.10 -8.73 -4.82
CA TYR A 114 -1.25 -9.18 -3.71
C TYR A 114 -2.01 -10.11 -2.76
N GLY A 115 -3.23 -9.73 -2.34
CA GLY A 115 -4.04 -10.52 -1.41
C GLY A 115 -4.40 -11.90 -1.97
N ILE A 116 -4.81 -11.97 -3.25
CA ILE A 116 -5.12 -13.23 -3.92
C ILE A 116 -3.88 -14.13 -4.00
N LEU A 117 -2.75 -13.59 -4.46
CA LEU A 117 -1.53 -14.36 -4.66
C LEU A 117 -0.90 -14.82 -3.35
N LEU A 118 -0.90 -13.96 -2.31
CA LEU A 118 -0.43 -14.34 -0.98
C LEU A 118 -1.30 -15.46 -0.39
N THR A 119 -2.62 -15.34 -0.51
CA THR A 119 -3.56 -16.37 -0.03
C THR A 119 -3.34 -17.70 -0.76
N ALA A 120 -3.20 -17.67 -2.08
CA ALA A 120 -2.89 -18.86 -2.87
C ALA A 120 -1.54 -19.48 -2.45
N GLY A 121 -0.52 -18.65 -2.24
CA GLY A 121 0.80 -19.11 -1.80
C GLY A 121 0.77 -19.79 -0.43
N LEU A 122 0.03 -19.23 0.53
CA LEU A 122 -0.14 -19.80 1.86
C LEU A 122 -1.04 -21.05 1.90
N TRP A 123 -1.91 -21.22 0.90
CA TRP A 123 -2.76 -22.40 0.78
C TRP A 123 -2.01 -23.60 0.20
N ILE A 124 -1.15 -23.35 -0.79
CA ILE A 124 -0.39 -24.40 -1.50
C ILE A 124 0.82 -24.87 -0.68
N GLY A 125 1.55 -23.94 -0.09
CA GLY A 125 2.73 -24.21 0.75
C GLY A 125 2.36 -24.37 2.20
#